data_AF-A0AAX3N9T7-F1
#
_entry.id   AF-A0AAX3N9T7-F1
#
_cell.length_a   1.000
_cell.length_b   1.000
_cell.length_c   1.000
_cell.angle_alpha   90.00
_cell.angle_beta   90.00
_cell.angle_gamma   90.00
#
_symmetry.space_group_name_H-M   'P 1'
#
loop_
_entity.id
_entity.type
_entity.pdbx_description
1 polymer ?
#
loop_
_entity_poly.entity_id
_entity_poly.type
_entity_poly.pdbx_seq_one_letter_code
_entity_poly.pdbx_strand_id
1 'polypeptide(L)'
;MSIIYEDNNLLIVKKPYNICVHKNKNFERNILDMYSKKKKLHIINRLDKDVSGIVIFSKEKNNNIIFFKKLYISLVIGKIYLSKINLPIKKNKFFMNFLTKIDINGKQSLTYIKLIKFFKILSILKIEIFTGRTHQIRQHLSYIGCPILGDKKYGNFYLNKKIYNKNIFLFFKETIFYDVKRKKLFNIVLKTPKKFIKYGCS
;
A
#
# COMPACT_ATOMS: atom_id res chain seq x y z
N MET A 1 8.46 -12.50 -7.62
CA MET A 1 7.73 -11.35 -8.20
C MET A 1 7.07 -11.87 -9.47
N SER A 2 5.85 -11.44 -9.81
CA SER A 2 5.13 -11.97 -10.99
C SER A 2 4.49 -10.85 -11.79
N ILE A 3 4.47 -11.00 -13.11
CA ILE A 3 3.68 -10.15 -14.01
C ILE A 3 2.22 -10.58 -13.88
N ILE A 4 1.32 -9.62 -13.67
CA ILE A 4 -0.13 -9.83 -13.59
C ILE A 4 -0.76 -9.55 -14.94
N TYR A 5 -0.29 -8.50 -15.60
CA TYR A 5 -0.76 -8.07 -16.90
C TYR A 5 0.36 -7.33 -17.62
N GLU A 6 0.52 -7.57 -18.91
CA GLU A 6 1.44 -6.83 -19.74
C GLU A 6 0.88 -6.72 -21.15
N ASP A 7 0.96 -5.51 -21.72
CA ASP A 7 0.74 -5.27 -23.14
C ASP A 7 1.69 -4.17 -23.64
N ASN A 8 1.41 -3.60 -24.81
CA ASN A 8 2.25 -2.56 -25.40
C ASN A 8 2.31 -1.25 -24.59
N ASN A 9 1.34 -1.01 -23.70
CA ASN A 9 1.15 0.26 -23.00
C ASN A 9 1.33 0.14 -21.48
N LEU A 10 0.92 -0.98 -20.87
CA LEU A 10 0.91 -1.18 -19.43
C LEU A 10 1.72 -2.40 -19.04
N LEU A 11 2.34 -2.30 -17.86
CA LEU A 11 2.92 -3.41 -17.13
C LEU A 11 2.39 -3.37 -15.71
N ILE A 12 1.68 -4.42 -15.28
CA ILE A 12 1.14 -4.56 -13.94
C ILE A 12 1.83 -5.76 -13.29
N VAL A 13 2.44 -5.54 -12.12
CA VAL A 13 3.21 -6.57 -11.41
C VAL A 13 2.75 -6.72 -9.98
N LYS A 14 2.88 -7.95 -9.46
CA LYS A 14 2.75 -8.24 -8.04
C LYS A 14 4.10 -8.01 -7.36
N LYS A 15 4.25 -6.83 -6.78
CA LYS A 15 5.39 -6.46 -5.96
C LYS A 15 5.48 -7.36 -4.72
N PRO A 16 6.63 -7.99 -4.43
CA PRO A 16 6.89 -8.66 -3.15
C PRO A 16 7.28 -7.67 -2.05
N TYR A 17 7.38 -8.17 -0.83
CA TYR A 17 7.97 -7.46 0.31
C TYR A 17 9.45 -7.12 0.05
N ASN A 18 9.96 -6.09 0.75
CA ASN A 18 11.38 -5.74 0.87
C ASN A 18 12.09 -5.29 -0.42
N ILE A 19 11.34 -4.94 -1.47
CA ILE A 19 11.87 -4.35 -2.72
C ILE A 19 11.27 -2.97 -2.93
N CYS A 20 12.07 -2.00 -3.37
CA CYS A 20 11.60 -0.66 -3.71
C CYS A 20 10.95 -0.61 -5.11
N VAL A 21 9.96 0.26 -5.32
CA VAL A 21 9.39 0.46 -6.67
C VAL A 21 10.36 1.19 -7.59
N HIS A 22 11.10 2.16 -7.05
CA HIS A 22 12.07 3.01 -7.76
C HIS A 22 13.27 3.26 -6.85
N LYS A 23 14.37 3.78 -7.42
CA LYS A 23 15.60 4.09 -6.68
C LYS A 23 15.32 4.88 -5.41
N ASN A 24 15.88 4.42 -4.31
CA ASN A 24 15.98 5.15 -3.05
C ASN A 24 17.42 5.68 -2.89
N LYS A 25 17.67 6.42 -1.81
CA LYS A 25 19.01 6.97 -1.50
C LYS A 25 20.12 5.90 -1.38
N ASN A 26 19.74 4.65 -1.13
CA ASN A 26 20.67 3.55 -0.85
C ASN A 26 21.00 2.73 -2.12
N PHE A 27 20.62 3.20 -3.31
CA PHE A 27 20.86 2.53 -4.60
C PHE A 27 20.41 1.06 -4.64
N GLU A 28 19.40 0.70 -3.85
CA GLU A 28 18.93 -0.67 -3.75
C GLU A 28 18.24 -1.12 -5.05
N ARG A 29 18.26 -2.44 -5.29
CA ARG A 29 17.50 -3.09 -6.36
C ARG A 29 16.02 -2.67 -6.30
N ASN A 30 15.47 -2.26 -7.44
CA ASN A 30 14.09 -1.79 -7.54
C ASN A 30 13.36 -2.34 -8.77
N ILE A 31 12.02 -2.34 -8.71
CA ILE A 31 11.17 -2.94 -9.75
C ILE A 31 11.31 -2.20 -11.08
N LEU A 32 11.37 -0.87 -11.06
CA LEU A 32 11.48 -0.07 -12.27
C LEU A 32 12.72 -0.47 -13.07
N ASP A 33 13.90 -0.51 -12.45
CA ASP A 33 15.16 -0.87 -13.13
C ASP A 33 15.16 -2.33 -13.59
N MET A 34 14.52 -3.24 -12.83
CA MET A 34 14.42 -4.65 -13.22
C MET A 34 13.66 -4.86 -14.53
N TYR A 35 12.61 -4.07 -14.78
CA TYR A 35 11.76 -4.22 -15.97
C TYR A 35 12.03 -3.19 -17.08
N SER A 36 12.77 -2.11 -16.79
CA SER A 36 13.04 -1.05 -17.79
C SER A 36 14.12 -1.40 -18.81
N LYS A 37 14.63 -2.64 -18.83
CA LYS A 37 15.75 -3.03 -19.72
C LYS A 37 15.44 -2.93 -21.22
N LYS A 38 14.18 -3.12 -21.63
CA LYS A 38 13.76 -3.13 -23.04
C LYS A 38 12.92 -1.92 -23.47
N LYS A 39 12.18 -1.32 -22.53
CA LYS A 39 11.36 -0.12 -22.76
C LYS A 39 11.38 0.74 -21.51
N LYS A 40 11.42 2.07 -21.69
CA LYS A 40 11.34 3.02 -20.58
C LYS A 40 9.98 2.89 -19.90
N LEU A 41 9.99 2.65 -18.59
CA LEU A 41 8.78 2.57 -17.78
C LEU A 41 8.54 3.86 -16.99
N HIS A 42 7.28 4.19 -16.80
CA HIS A 42 6.79 5.33 -16.05
C HIS A 42 5.92 4.84 -14.90
N ILE A 43 6.17 5.35 -13.70
CA ILE A 43 5.49 4.88 -12.48
C ILE A 43 4.10 5.50 -12.41
N ILE A 44 3.06 4.67 -12.37
CA ILE A 44 1.68 5.13 -12.17
C ILE A 44 1.35 5.18 -10.68
N ASN A 45 1.73 4.15 -9.93
CA ASN A 45 1.58 4.11 -8.48
C ASN A 45 2.82 3.56 -7.78
N ARG A 46 2.92 3.81 -6.48
CA ARG A 46 4.01 3.30 -5.64
C ARG A 46 3.45 2.61 -4.41
N LEU A 47 4.19 1.62 -3.94
CA LEU A 47 4.02 0.99 -2.63
C LEU A 47 5.32 1.16 -1.86
N ASP A 48 5.23 1.24 -0.52
CA ASP A 48 6.41 1.24 0.33
C ASP A 48 7.25 -0.03 0.10
N LYS A 49 8.55 0.04 0.42
CA LYS A 49 9.47 -1.11 0.35
C LYS A 49 8.88 -2.36 1.01
N ASP A 50 8.30 -2.18 2.19
CA ASP A 50 7.75 -3.25 3.01
C ASP A 50 6.31 -3.62 2.65
N VAL A 51 5.66 -2.95 1.68
CA VAL A 51 4.27 -3.25 1.31
C VAL A 51 4.26 -4.06 0.02
N SER A 52 3.52 -5.17 -0.01
CA SER A 52 3.36 -6.00 -1.21
C SER A 52 2.01 -5.73 -1.89
N GLY A 53 1.88 -6.10 -3.16
CA GLY A 53 0.63 -5.93 -3.91
C GLY A 53 0.82 -5.36 -5.30
N ILE A 54 -0.21 -4.69 -5.80
CA ILE A 54 -0.29 -4.23 -7.19
C ILE A 54 0.61 -3.00 -7.43
N VAL A 55 1.49 -3.08 -8.42
CA VAL A 55 2.21 -1.93 -8.96
C VAL A 55 1.99 -1.86 -10.46
N ILE A 56 1.65 -0.67 -10.94
CA ILE A 56 1.31 -0.36 -12.33
C ILE A 56 2.39 0.56 -12.87
N PHE A 57 2.90 0.20 -14.03
CA PHE A 57 3.78 1.01 -14.85
C PHE A 57 3.14 1.25 -16.21
N SER A 58 3.40 2.43 -16.76
CA SER A 58 3.12 2.76 -18.15
C SER A 58 4.40 2.64 -18.97
N LYS A 59 4.29 2.15 -20.20
CA LYS A 59 5.35 2.15 -21.22
C LYS A 59 5.38 3.46 -22.01
N GLU A 60 4.41 4.33 -21.76
CA GLU A 60 4.31 5.68 -22.34
C GLU A 60 4.45 6.76 -21.26
N LYS A 61 5.04 7.90 -21.62
CA LYS A 61 5.32 9.01 -20.70
C LYS A 61 4.07 9.72 -20.19
N ASN A 62 3.07 9.90 -21.06
CA ASN A 62 1.89 10.73 -20.80
C ASN A 62 0.63 9.89 -20.64
N ASN A 63 0.70 8.77 -19.90
CA ASN A 63 -0.48 7.97 -19.64
C ASN A 63 -1.31 8.61 -18.51
N ASN A 64 -2.59 8.82 -18.79
CA ASN A 64 -3.56 9.36 -17.84
C ASN A 64 -4.44 8.22 -17.32
N ILE A 65 -4.20 7.84 -16.07
CA ILE A 65 -4.93 6.78 -15.37
C ILE A 65 -5.77 7.39 -14.27
N ILE A 66 -7.06 7.10 -14.30
CA ILE A 66 -8.03 7.52 -13.28
C ILE A 66 -8.33 6.31 -12.40
N PHE A 67 -7.96 6.38 -11.12
CA PHE A 67 -8.27 5.34 -10.15
C PHE A 67 -9.67 5.54 -9.57
N PHE A 68 -10.55 4.56 -9.76
CA PHE A 68 -11.86 4.51 -9.12
C PHE A 68 -11.82 3.79 -7.78
N LYS A 69 -10.94 2.79 -7.64
CA LYS A 69 -10.84 1.97 -6.43
C LYS A 69 -9.40 1.62 -6.12
N LYS A 70 -9.01 1.76 -4.86
CA LYS A 70 -7.73 1.29 -4.32
C LYS A 70 -7.96 0.59 -3.00
N LEU A 71 -8.13 -0.74 -3.06
CA LEU A 71 -8.49 -1.57 -1.92
C LEU A 71 -7.29 -2.37 -1.40
N TYR A 72 -7.06 -2.24 -0.11
CA TYR A 72 -6.04 -2.89 0.66
C TYR A 72 -6.67 -3.84 1.67
N ILE A 73 -5.90 -4.84 2.09
CA ILE A 73 -6.21 -5.64 3.26
C ILE A 73 -5.10 -5.45 4.29
N SER A 74 -5.48 -5.41 5.57
CA SER A 74 -4.53 -5.26 6.66
C SER A 74 -4.94 -6.05 7.89
N LEU A 75 -3.94 -6.46 8.67
CA LEU A 75 -4.12 -7.02 10.01
C LEU A 75 -3.54 -6.01 11.00
N VAL A 76 -4.38 -5.51 11.90
CA VAL A 76 -4.02 -4.46 12.85
C VAL A 76 -4.18 -4.93 14.28
N ILE A 77 -3.51 -4.24 15.19
CA ILE A 77 -3.67 -4.42 16.64
C ILE A 77 -4.86 -3.59 17.11
N GLY A 78 -5.65 -4.14 18.03
CA GLY A 78 -6.84 -3.49 18.59
C GLY A 78 -8.12 -3.73 17.79
N LYS A 79 -9.25 -3.36 18.37
CA LYS A 79 -10.56 -3.33 17.73
C LYS A 79 -10.81 -1.93 17.16
N ILE A 80 -11.16 -1.86 15.88
CA ILE A 80 -11.53 -0.59 15.26
C ILE A 80 -13.04 -0.43 15.22
N TYR A 81 -13.51 0.77 15.57
CA TYR A 81 -14.92 1.16 15.52
C TYR A 81 -15.20 2.20 14.42
N LEU A 82 -14.15 2.88 13.95
CA LEU A 82 -14.24 3.90 12.91
C LEU A 82 -14.37 3.26 11.52
N SER A 83 -15.28 3.80 10.71
CA SER A 83 -15.46 3.45 9.30
C SER A 83 -14.69 4.38 8.34
N LYS A 84 -14.20 5.52 8.84
CA LYS A 84 -13.55 6.57 8.05
C LYS A 84 -12.52 7.32 8.88
N ILE A 85 -11.38 7.64 8.26
CA ILE A 85 -10.35 8.52 8.81
C ILE A 85 -10.06 9.59 7.76
N ASN A 86 -10.33 10.85 8.12
CA ASN A 86 -10.19 12.01 7.24
C ASN A 86 -9.25 13.03 7.88
N LEU A 87 -7.97 12.67 8.01
CA LEU A 87 -6.98 13.48 8.70
C LEU A 87 -5.81 13.84 7.77
N PRO A 88 -5.40 15.11 7.69
CA PRO A 88 -4.30 15.55 6.84
C PRO A 88 -2.96 14.97 7.29
N ILE A 89 -2.07 14.70 6.30
CA ILE A 89 -0.76 14.09 6.52
C ILE A 89 0.34 15.01 6.01
N LYS A 90 1.28 15.35 6.89
CA LYS A 90 2.49 16.10 6.56
C LYS A 90 3.69 15.16 6.53
N LYS A 91 4.50 15.26 5.47
CA LYS A 91 5.76 14.54 5.36
C LYS A 91 6.84 15.32 6.10
N ASN A 92 7.47 14.71 7.09
CA ASN A 92 8.59 15.32 7.77
C ASN A 92 9.87 15.04 6.96
N LYS A 93 10.56 16.11 6.53
CA LYS A 93 11.79 16.01 5.73
C LYS A 93 13.06 15.93 6.61
N PHE A 94 12.98 16.33 7.88
CA PHE A 94 14.15 16.43 8.77
C PHE A 94 14.58 15.09 9.39
N PHE A 95 13.68 14.14 9.59
CA PHE A 95 14.06 12.84 10.15
C PHE A 95 14.61 11.89 9.08
N MET A 96 15.76 11.28 9.37
CA MET A 96 16.43 10.23 8.56
C MET A 96 15.48 9.11 8.10
N ASN A 97 14.36 8.88 8.80
CA ASN A 97 13.40 7.81 8.52
C ASN A 97 12.19 8.17 7.64
N PHE A 98 12.13 9.41 7.10
CA PHE A 98 11.01 9.93 6.27
C PHE A 98 9.64 9.63 6.89
N LEU A 99 9.49 9.97 8.17
CA LEU A 99 8.24 9.79 8.87
C LEU A 99 7.18 10.79 8.37
N THR A 100 5.95 10.35 8.40
CA THR A 100 4.77 11.19 8.21
C THR A 100 4.09 11.36 9.55
N LYS A 101 3.37 12.47 9.73
CA LYS A 101 2.55 12.71 10.91
C LYS A 101 1.21 13.29 10.53
N ILE A 102 0.21 13.11 11.40
CA ILE A 102 -1.03 13.88 11.33
C ILE A 102 -0.70 15.33 11.71
N ASP A 103 -1.10 16.27 10.87
CA ASP A 103 -0.79 17.69 11.05
C ASP A 103 -1.83 18.48 10.24
N ILE A 104 -2.46 19.49 10.86
CA ILE A 104 -3.48 20.34 10.23
C ILE A 104 -2.96 21.01 8.95
N ASN A 105 -1.66 21.31 8.90
CA ASN A 105 -0.98 21.89 7.74
C ASN A 105 -0.49 20.83 6.74
N GLY A 106 -0.97 19.59 6.89
CA GLY A 106 -0.67 18.47 6.01
C GLY A 106 -1.56 18.44 4.77
N LYS A 107 -1.32 17.47 3.89
CA LYS A 107 -2.17 17.25 2.72
C LYS A 107 -3.38 16.41 3.11
N GLN A 108 -4.57 16.84 2.67
CA GLN A 108 -5.80 16.09 2.90
C GLN A 108 -5.62 14.62 2.49
N SER A 109 -6.05 13.74 3.39
CA SER A 109 -5.93 12.29 3.24
C SER A 109 -7.18 11.61 3.75
N LEU A 110 -7.76 10.76 2.91
CA LEU A 110 -9.02 10.08 3.19
C LEU A 110 -8.87 8.57 3.03
N THR A 111 -9.23 7.85 4.09
CA THR A 111 -9.15 6.39 4.22
C THR A 111 -10.47 5.87 4.77
N TYR A 112 -11.12 4.95 4.07
CA TYR A 112 -12.29 4.21 4.56
C TYR A 112 -11.87 2.84 5.05
N ILE A 113 -12.55 2.37 6.09
CA ILE A 113 -12.21 1.13 6.78
C ILE A 113 -13.48 0.32 6.96
N LYS A 114 -13.38 -0.96 6.64
CA LYS A 114 -14.39 -1.97 6.96
C LYS A 114 -13.73 -3.05 7.80
N LEU A 115 -14.18 -3.18 9.05
CA LEU A 115 -13.84 -4.32 9.90
C LEU A 115 -14.45 -5.59 9.29
N ILE A 116 -13.61 -6.57 9.00
CA ILE A 116 -14.03 -7.89 8.48
C ILE A 116 -14.20 -8.87 9.63
N LYS A 117 -13.22 -8.89 10.53
CA LYS A 117 -13.22 -9.78 11.68
C LYS A 117 -12.36 -9.17 12.78
N PHE A 118 -12.82 -9.29 14.01
CA PHE A 118 -12.02 -9.01 15.20
C PHE A 118 -11.87 -10.30 16.00
N PHE A 119 -10.66 -10.61 16.45
CA PHE A 119 -10.38 -11.78 17.27
C PHE A 119 -9.22 -11.49 18.23
N LYS A 120 -9.41 -11.83 19.51
CA LYS A 120 -8.48 -11.54 20.61
C LYS A 120 -8.12 -10.05 20.66
N ILE A 121 -6.97 -9.69 20.09
CA ILE A 121 -6.44 -8.31 20.05
C ILE A 121 -6.13 -7.85 18.62
N LEU A 122 -6.61 -8.57 17.60
CA LEU A 122 -6.32 -8.30 16.20
C LEU A 122 -7.60 -8.06 15.39
N SER A 123 -7.55 -7.10 14.47
CA SER A 123 -8.61 -6.84 13.51
C SER A 123 -8.12 -7.05 12.07
N ILE A 124 -8.91 -7.75 11.27
CA ILE A 124 -8.75 -7.81 9.82
C ILE A 124 -9.58 -6.70 9.21
N LEU A 125 -8.94 -5.87 8.41
CA LEU A 125 -9.54 -4.71 7.77
C LEU A 125 -9.49 -4.84 6.25
N LYS A 126 -10.59 -4.48 5.59
CA LYS A 126 -10.57 -3.95 4.22
C LYS A 126 -10.44 -2.44 4.31
N ILE A 127 -9.53 -1.87 3.54
CA ILE A 127 -9.19 -0.46 3.59
C ILE A 127 -9.22 0.10 2.18
N GLU A 128 -9.99 1.16 1.97
CA GLU A 128 -10.05 1.87 0.70
C GLU A 128 -9.49 3.28 0.84
N ILE A 129 -8.61 3.69 -0.08
CA ILE A 129 -8.03 5.03 -0.06
C ILE A 129 -8.45 5.83 -1.29
N PHE A 130 -8.87 7.07 -1.07
CA PHE A 130 -9.16 8.02 -2.13
C PHE A 130 -7.88 8.77 -2.53
N THR A 131 -7.13 9.21 -1.52
CA THR A 131 -5.81 9.82 -1.69
C THR A 131 -4.68 8.78 -1.66
N GLY A 132 -3.46 9.18 -2.01
CA GLY A 132 -2.28 8.30 -2.04
C GLY A 132 -1.06 8.91 -1.38
N ARG A 133 -1.19 9.42 -0.14
CA ARG A 133 -0.07 10.05 0.56
C ARG A 133 0.93 8.99 1.06
N THR A 134 2.18 9.42 1.26
CA THR A 134 3.25 8.53 1.77
C THR A 134 2.80 7.96 3.12
N HIS A 135 2.94 6.65 3.32
CA HIS A 135 2.55 5.95 4.55
C HIS A 135 1.10 6.19 5.03
N GLN A 136 0.17 6.63 4.17
CA GLN A 136 -1.15 7.12 4.59
C GLN A 136 -1.90 6.15 5.52
N ILE A 137 -2.10 4.90 5.06
CA ILE A 137 -2.82 3.88 5.82
C ILE A 137 -2.12 3.60 7.16
N ARG A 138 -0.79 3.50 7.14
CA ARG A 138 0.03 3.21 8.32
C ARG A 138 -0.09 4.31 9.37
N GLN A 139 0.01 5.56 8.94
CA GLN A 139 -0.09 6.72 9.81
C GLN A 139 -1.50 6.89 10.38
N HIS A 140 -2.53 6.78 9.54
CA HIS A 140 -3.93 6.88 9.97
C HIS A 140 -4.26 5.83 11.03
N LEU A 141 -3.93 4.57 10.77
CA LEU A 141 -4.21 3.46 11.69
C LEU A 141 -3.42 3.57 12.99
N SER A 142 -2.15 3.97 12.93
CA SER A 142 -1.33 4.21 14.12
C SER A 142 -1.88 5.36 14.97
N TYR A 143 -2.30 6.46 14.34
CA TYR A 143 -2.83 7.64 15.03
C TYR A 143 -4.08 7.33 15.85
N ILE A 144 -4.97 6.46 15.34
CA ILE A 144 -6.18 6.05 16.06
C ILE A 144 -5.94 4.90 17.06
N GLY A 145 -4.68 4.58 17.37
CA GLY A 145 -4.32 3.53 18.32
C GLY A 145 -4.48 2.09 17.79
N CYS A 146 -4.72 1.91 16.48
CA CYS A 146 -4.89 0.59 15.85
C CYS A 146 -3.79 0.28 14.83
N PRO A 147 -2.49 0.28 15.20
CA PRO A 147 -1.41 0.17 14.23
C PRO A 147 -1.36 -1.19 13.52
N ILE A 148 -0.77 -1.21 12.32
CA ILE A 148 -0.62 -2.42 11.52
C ILE A 148 0.39 -3.38 12.18
N LEU A 149 0.02 -4.66 12.27
CA LEU A 149 0.91 -5.70 12.80
C LEU A 149 2.15 -5.87 11.89
N GLY A 150 3.33 -5.92 12.50
CA GLY A 150 4.61 -6.00 11.82
C GLY A 150 5.09 -4.69 11.17
N ASP A 151 4.41 -3.56 11.40
CA ASP A 151 4.92 -2.26 11.01
C ASP A 151 6.08 -1.85 11.93
N LYS A 152 7.29 -1.73 11.38
CA LYS A 152 8.48 -1.34 12.14
C LYS A 152 8.61 0.16 12.41
N LYS A 153 7.82 0.99 11.70
CA LYS A 153 7.90 2.47 11.81
C LYS A 153 6.78 3.05 12.66
N TYR A 154 5.56 2.58 12.45
CA TYR A 154 4.35 3.10 13.12
C TYR A 154 3.65 2.05 13.99
N GLY A 155 4.25 0.87 14.12
CA GLY A 155 3.69 -0.26 14.86
C GLY A 155 4.02 -0.28 16.34
N ASN A 156 3.40 -1.21 17.05
CA ASN A 156 3.72 -1.48 18.45
C ASN A 156 4.91 -2.46 18.51
N PHE A 157 6.07 -1.97 18.95
CA PHE A 157 7.30 -2.76 19.01
C PHE A 157 7.19 -4.01 19.89
N TYR A 158 6.60 -3.87 21.08
CA TYR A 158 6.45 -4.96 22.04
C TYR A 158 5.54 -6.07 21.49
N LEU A 159 4.36 -5.70 20.97
CA LEU A 159 3.41 -6.66 20.41
C LEU A 159 3.92 -7.28 19.10
N ASN A 160 4.66 -6.54 18.28
CA ASN A 160 5.35 -7.12 17.12
C ASN A 160 6.35 -8.19 17.58
N LYS A 161 7.17 -7.94 18.61
CA LYS A 161 8.12 -8.94 19.12
C LYS A 161 7.41 -10.19 19.64
N LYS A 162 6.28 -10.03 20.33
CA LYS A 162 5.51 -11.13 20.95
C LYS A 162 4.67 -11.94 19.96
N ILE A 163 4.07 -11.28 18.96
CA ILE A 163 3.09 -11.89 18.04
C ILE A 163 3.72 -12.18 16.67
N TYR A 164 4.35 -11.17 16.07
CA TYR A 164 4.91 -11.26 14.71
C TYR A 164 5.85 -10.08 14.38
N ASN A 165 7.14 -10.37 14.17
CA ASN A 165 8.18 -9.36 13.92
C ASN A 165 8.82 -9.43 12.52
N LYS A 166 8.08 -9.92 11.52
CA LYS A 166 8.57 -10.01 10.13
C LYS A 166 8.00 -8.87 9.28
N ASN A 167 7.48 -9.17 8.09
CA ASN A 167 6.99 -8.18 7.14
C ASN A 167 5.56 -7.70 7.47
N ILE A 168 5.35 -6.39 7.47
CA ILE A 168 4.06 -5.72 7.72
C ILE A 168 2.85 -6.38 7.05
N PHE A 169 1.73 -6.45 7.78
CA PHE A 169 0.44 -6.89 7.27
C PHE A 169 -0.30 -5.76 6.56
N LEU A 170 0.26 -5.31 5.43
CA LEU A 170 -0.43 -4.42 4.50
C LEU A 170 -0.22 -4.97 3.08
N PHE A 171 -1.34 -5.14 2.35
CA PHE A 171 -1.33 -5.71 1.01
C PHE A 171 -2.28 -4.94 0.10
N PHE A 172 -1.76 -4.40 -1.00
CA PHE A 172 -2.60 -3.76 -2.02
C PHE A 172 -3.26 -4.85 -2.87
N LYS A 173 -4.53 -5.12 -2.56
CA LYS A 173 -5.27 -6.31 -2.98
C LYS A 173 -5.98 -6.12 -4.30
N GLU A 174 -6.63 -4.98 -4.50
CA GLU A 174 -7.52 -4.78 -5.64
C GLU A 174 -7.50 -3.32 -6.08
N THR A 175 -7.58 -3.10 -7.39
CA THR A 175 -7.76 -1.77 -7.95
C THR A 175 -8.61 -1.79 -9.20
N ILE A 176 -9.47 -0.78 -9.31
CA ILE A 176 -10.24 -0.48 -10.53
C ILE A 176 -9.75 0.87 -11.02
N PHE A 177 -9.34 0.93 -12.28
CA PHE A 177 -8.87 2.15 -12.91
C PHE A 177 -9.21 2.18 -14.39
N TYR A 178 -9.28 3.40 -14.94
CA TYR A 178 -9.53 3.62 -16.35
C TYR A 178 -8.31 4.26 -17.00
N ASP A 179 -7.84 3.62 -18.07
CA ASP A 179 -6.82 4.18 -18.95
C ASP A 179 -7.53 5.08 -19.97
N VAL A 180 -7.38 6.39 -19.79
CA VAL A 180 -8.11 7.41 -20.56
C VAL A 180 -7.74 7.35 -22.03
N LYS A 181 -6.45 7.16 -22.33
CA LYS A 181 -5.94 7.13 -23.70
C LYS A 181 -6.53 5.96 -24.48
N ARG A 182 -6.63 4.81 -23.81
CA ARG A 182 -7.14 3.57 -24.41
C ARG A 182 -8.65 3.40 -24.31
N LYS A 183 -9.31 4.31 -23.60
CA LYS A 183 -10.73 4.21 -23.24
C LYS A 183 -11.10 2.83 -22.65
N LYS A 184 -10.24 2.30 -21.76
CA LYS A 184 -10.37 0.93 -21.25
C LYS A 184 -10.40 0.89 -19.72
N LEU A 185 -11.40 0.20 -19.18
CA LEU A 185 -11.50 -0.10 -17.75
C LEU A 185 -10.69 -1.35 -17.41
N PHE A 186 -9.94 -1.28 -16.32
CA PHE A 186 -9.18 -2.38 -15.75
C PHE A 186 -9.69 -2.70 -14.35
N ASN A 187 -9.88 -3.99 -14.08
CA ASN A 187 -10.15 -4.53 -12.75
C ASN A 187 -9.08 -5.57 -12.41
N ILE A 188 -8.19 -5.24 -11.48
CA ILE A 188 -7.08 -6.10 -11.08
C ILE A 188 -7.31 -6.59 -9.66
N VAL A 189 -7.38 -7.91 -9.48
CA VAL A 189 -7.61 -8.55 -8.18
C VAL A 189 -6.49 -9.54 -7.84
N LEU A 190 -5.76 -9.19 -6.79
CA LEU A 190 -4.95 -10.03 -5.89
C LEU A 190 -5.55 -11.34 -5.41
N LYS A 191 -4.88 -12.50 -5.43
CA LYS A 191 -5.16 -13.52 -4.38
C LYS A 191 -4.60 -13.05 -3.03
N THR A 192 -5.35 -13.28 -1.95
CA THR A 192 -4.96 -12.93 -0.58
C THR A 192 -3.68 -13.72 -0.20
N PRO A 193 -2.62 -13.08 0.31
CA PRO A 193 -1.38 -13.81 0.60
C PRO A 193 -1.61 -14.83 1.73
N LYS A 194 -0.99 -16.02 1.64
CA LYS A 194 -1.13 -17.12 2.62
C LYS A 194 -0.95 -16.67 4.08
N LYS A 195 -0.07 -15.70 4.33
CA LYS A 195 0.16 -15.18 5.70
C LYS A 195 -1.08 -14.53 6.31
N PHE A 196 -1.96 -13.93 5.51
CA PHE A 196 -3.23 -13.35 5.95
C PHE A 196 -4.29 -14.44 6.18
N ILE A 197 -4.28 -15.50 5.36
CA ILE A 197 -5.21 -16.63 5.47
C ILE A 197 -5.08 -17.33 6.83
N LYS A 198 -3.85 -17.46 7.36
CA LYS A 198 -3.59 -18.00 8.71
C LYS A 198 -4.36 -17.28 9.83
N TYR A 199 -4.79 -16.04 9.59
CA TYR A 199 -5.54 -15.23 10.54
C TYR A 199 -7.02 -15.10 10.17
N GLY A 200 -7.50 -15.82 9.15
CA GLY A 200 -8.89 -15.84 8.72
C GLY A 200 -9.26 -14.86 7.61
N CYS A 201 -8.28 -14.33 6.85
CA CYS A 201 -8.59 -13.56 5.64
C CYS A 201 -8.85 -14.48 4.44
N SER A 202 -10.06 -14.47 3.89
CA SER A 202 -10.39 -15.05 2.57
C SER A 202 -10.15 -14.03 1.45
#